data_AF-A0A6J1MKX1-F1
#
_entry.id   AF-A0A6J1MKX1-F1
#
_cell.length_a   1.000
_cell.length_b   1.000
_cell.length_c   1.000
_cell.angle_alpha   90.00
_cell.angle_beta   90.00
_cell.angle_gamma   90.00
#
_symmetry.space_group_name_H-M   'P 1'
#
loop_
_entity.id
_entity.type
_entity.pdbx_description
1 polymer ?
#
loop_
_entity_poly.entity_id
_entity_poly.type
_entity_poly.pdbx_seq_one_letter_code
_entity_poly.pdbx_strand_id
1 'polypeptide(L)'
;MSARRRGQAQDEQKLVESMAQGDKEEKPDLRGDRRNIAILLFLYVLQGIPIGLIAAVPMLLQNRGASYKQQAEFSFAYWPFSIKLLWAPIVDSLYVRRFGRRKSWLVPVQYLLGGFMLLLSAHVDRWLGGNNLEPNVPLLTLLFFVLNFLAATQDIAVDGWALTMLKRCNVGYASTCNSVGQTAGYFLGYVVFIALESKDFCNTYLRSTPEDVGMITLPRFLWFWGITFIVATTLVAIFKRENDVEDAHTDARYTEEHELNIHESYKVLWDMVRKRPVQILAGILLTVKVTFAASDAVTSLKLIDAGVPKEKLALLAIPVIPLQLILPILVGKYTNGPRPLDVYLKAIPYRIVLASVASIIAYATPYLISGGEVPVYYYVLLIISYGCYQVFLYSMFVAAMAFFAKISDPAVGGTYMTFLNTLCNLGGNWPNTVVLWLVDVLTVKQCTTQSENPCENKEEQQACITSAGSCKIIFDGYYLEAAVCVVYGIIWLLVVRKWIVHLQNLPTSAWMVVKPSAAKHKLR
;
A
#
# COMPACT_ATOMS: atom_id res chain seq x y z
N MET A 1 10.79 55.99 30.12
CA MET A 1 11.43 54.96 29.27
C MET A 1 11.81 53.66 29.99
N SER A 2 12.04 53.65 31.31
CA SER A 2 12.45 52.43 32.06
C SER A 2 11.33 51.38 32.27
N ALA A 3 10.09 51.80 32.54
CA ALA A 3 8.96 50.87 32.75
C ALA A 3 8.57 50.07 31.49
N ARG A 4 8.70 50.67 30.30
CA ARG A 4 8.37 50.03 29.01
C ARG A 4 9.40 48.96 28.62
N ARG A 5 10.67 49.14 29.01
CA ARG A 5 11.75 48.14 28.82
C ARG A 5 11.65 46.96 29.78
N ARG A 6 11.18 47.18 31.02
CA ARG A 6 10.91 46.08 31.98
C ARG A 6 9.71 45.22 31.57
N GLY A 7 8.65 45.83 31.02
CA GLY A 7 7.52 45.08 30.46
C GLY A 7 7.92 44.22 29.26
N GLN A 8 8.71 44.77 28.32
CA GLN A 8 9.21 44.00 27.17
C GLN A 8 10.15 42.85 27.58
N ALA A 9 11.02 43.05 28.56
CA ALA A 9 11.90 41.99 29.05
C ALA A 9 11.12 40.86 29.75
N GLN A 10 10.03 41.16 30.48
CA GLN A 10 9.16 40.15 31.09
C GLN A 10 8.30 39.41 30.06
N ASP A 11 7.86 40.09 29.00
CA ASP A 11 7.13 39.47 27.89
C ASP A 11 8.05 38.58 27.03
N GLU A 12 9.30 38.99 26.80
CA GLU A 12 10.33 38.15 26.16
C GLU A 12 10.66 36.93 27.02
N GLN A 13 10.78 37.07 28.34
CA GLN A 13 11.05 35.96 29.24
C GLN A 13 9.88 34.96 29.28
N LYS A 14 8.63 35.44 29.24
CA LYS A 14 7.43 34.58 29.10
C LYS A 14 7.34 33.89 27.74
N LEU A 15 7.75 34.54 26.66
CA LEU A 15 7.79 33.94 25.33
C LEU A 15 8.87 32.85 25.23
N VAL A 16 10.04 33.11 25.83
CA VAL A 16 11.13 32.13 25.91
C VAL A 16 10.75 30.96 26.84
N GLU A 17 10.03 31.21 27.94
CA GLU A 17 9.47 30.14 28.78
C GLU A 17 8.36 29.35 28.06
N SER A 18 7.53 29.97 27.23
CA SER A 18 6.52 29.26 26.42
C SER A 18 7.16 28.44 25.29
N MET A 19 8.28 28.91 24.73
CA MET A 19 9.07 28.16 23.74
C MET A 19 9.89 27.04 24.39
N ALA A 20 10.38 27.24 25.62
CA ALA A 20 11.04 26.20 26.40
C ALA A 20 10.08 25.12 26.94
N GLN A 21 8.77 25.42 26.98
CA GLN A 21 7.72 24.45 27.30
C GLN A 21 7.21 23.66 26.08
N GLY A 22 7.79 23.85 24.90
CA GLY A 22 7.38 23.20 23.64
C GLY A 22 7.58 21.68 23.54
N ASP A 23 8.07 21.00 24.58
CA ASP A 23 8.35 19.56 24.58
C ASP A 23 7.78 18.83 25.82
N LYS A 24 6.64 19.28 26.34
CA LYS A 24 5.77 18.38 27.11
C LYS A 24 4.77 17.78 26.14
N GLU A 25 4.99 16.52 25.74
CA GLU A 25 3.95 15.70 25.11
C GLU A 25 2.69 15.76 25.99
N GLU A 26 1.70 16.57 25.61
CA GLU A 26 0.39 16.55 26.23
C GLU A 26 -0.15 15.13 26.10
N LYS A 27 -0.53 14.52 27.23
CA LYS A 27 -1.10 13.18 27.23
C LYS A 27 -2.31 13.16 26.28
N PRO A 28 -2.43 12.16 25.39
CA PRO A 28 -3.53 12.10 24.44
C PRO A 28 -4.88 12.11 25.18
N ASP A 29 -5.72 13.10 24.90
CA ASP A 29 -7.09 13.18 25.41
C ASP A 29 -8.09 12.93 24.27
N LEU A 30 -8.68 11.74 24.26
CA LEU A 30 -9.64 11.31 23.25
C LEU A 30 -11.01 11.99 23.39
N ARG A 31 -11.28 12.75 24.47
CA ARG A 31 -12.58 13.44 24.65
C ARG A 31 -12.77 14.49 23.55
N GLY A 32 -13.82 14.34 22.75
CA GLY A 32 -14.13 15.22 21.61
C GLY A 32 -13.70 14.68 20.25
N ASP A 33 -12.67 13.81 20.19
CA ASP A 33 -12.14 13.28 18.92
C ASP A 33 -12.67 11.88 18.58
N ARG A 34 -13.34 11.19 19.50
CA ARG A 34 -13.86 9.82 19.28
C ARG A 34 -14.69 9.69 18.00
N ARG A 35 -15.57 10.65 17.73
CA ARG A 35 -16.40 10.66 16.51
C ARG A 35 -15.56 10.86 15.25
N ASN A 36 -14.58 11.76 15.31
CA ASN A 36 -13.69 12.06 14.19
C ASN A 36 -12.79 10.85 13.89
N ILE A 37 -12.23 10.22 14.92
CA ILE A 37 -11.46 8.97 14.82
C ILE A 37 -12.31 7.85 14.18
N ALA A 38 -13.56 7.67 14.63
CA ALA A 38 -14.46 6.66 14.06
C ALA A 38 -14.77 6.92 12.57
N ILE A 39 -15.01 8.17 12.19
CA ILE A 39 -15.23 8.56 10.79
C ILE A 39 -13.97 8.29 9.96
N LEU A 40 -12.80 8.71 10.44
CA LEU A 40 -11.52 8.49 9.75
C LEU A 40 -11.25 6.99 9.57
N LEU A 41 -11.38 6.20 10.64
CA LEU A 41 -11.22 4.75 10.57
C LEU A 41 -12.15 4.13 9.52
N PHE A 42 -13.41 4.53 9.48
CA PHE A 42 -14.37 4.05 8.50
C PHE A 42 -14.01 4.46 7.06
N LEU A 43 -13.58 5.69 6.83
CA LEU A 43 -13.14 6.16 5.52
C LEU A 43 -11.89 5.42 5.03
N TYR A 44 -10.95 5.10 5.92
CA TYR A 44 -9.79 4.27 5.60
C TYR A 44 -10.16 2.80 5.37
N VAL A 45 -11.16 2.26 6.07
CA VAL A 45 -11.73 0.93 5.74
C VAL A 45 -12.29 0.92 4.33
N LEU A 46 -13.11 1.93 3.97
CA LEU A 46 -13.63 2.04 2.60
C LEU A 46 -12.50 2.09 1.59
N GLN A 47 -11.45 2.88 1.84
CA GLN A 47 -10.29 2.96 0.97
C GLN A 47 -9.56 1.62 0.81
N GLY A 48 -9.45 0.82 1.88
CA GLY A 48 -8.80 -0.49 1.81
C GLY A 48 -9.54 -1.49 0.91
N ILE A 49 -10.84 -1.32 0.67
CA ILE A 49 -11.64 -2.26 -0.13
C ILE A 49 -11.16 -2.32 -1.60
N PRO A 50 -11.05 -1.20 -2.35
CA PRO A 50 -10.44 -1.20 -3.68
C PRO A 50 -9.03 -1.81 -3.70
N ILE A 51 -8.20 -1.54 -2.67
CA ILE A 51 -6.82 -2.06 -2.56
C ILE A 51 -6.82 -3.59 -2.35
N GLY A 52 -7.72 -4.11 -1.52
CA GLY A 52 -7.89 -5.56 -1.36
C GLY A 52 -8.42 -6.21 -2.64
N LEU A 53 -9.34 -5.54 -3.33
CA LEU A 53 -9.92 -6.08 -4.56
C LEU A 53 -8.89 -6.22 -5.68
N ILE A 54 -8.03 -5.22 -5.90
CA ILE A 54 -6.94 -5.32 -6.88
C ILE A 54 -5.93 -6.43 -6.50
N ALA A 55 -5.79 -6.79 -5.21
CA ALA A 55 -4.96 -7.92 -4.78
C ALA A 55 -5.61 -9.29 -5.00
N ALA A 56 -6.94 -9.35 -5.07
CA ALA A 56 -7.68 -10.58 -5.36
C ALA A 56 -7.61 -10.96 -6.84
N VAL A 57 -7.63 -9.97 -7.75
CA VAL A 57 -7.75 -10.20 -9.20
C VAL A 57 -6.62 -11.08 -9.78
N PRO A 58 -5.34 -10.90 -9.43
CA PRO A 58 -4.28 -11.77 -9.95
C PRO A 58 -4.52 -13.25 -9.67
N MET A 59 -5.01 -13.61 -8.48
CA MET A 59 -5.36 -15.00 -8.15
C MET A 59 -6.55 -15.50 -8.96
N LEU A 60 -7.53 -14.63 -9.23
CA LEU A 60 -8.68 -14.95 -10.08
C LEU A 60 -8.30 -15.11 -11.56
N LEU A 61 -7.30 -14.37 -12.03
CA LEU A 61 -6.73 -14.51 -13.37
C LEU A 61 -5.89 -15.78 -13.48
N GLN A 62 -5.11 -16.12 -12.44
CA GLN A 62 -4.28 -17.33 -12.42
C GLN A 62 -5.12 -18.60 -12.58
N ASN A 63 -6.23 -18.71 -11.84
CA ASN A 63 -7.14 -19.84 -11.96
C ASN A 63 -7.80 -19.97 -13.34
N ARG A 64 -7.83 -18.90 -14.13
CA ARG A 64 -8.33 -18.90 -15.51
C ARG A 64 -7.22 -19.11 -16.54
N GLY A 65 -6.01 -19.47 -16.10
CA GLY A 65 -4.88 -19.75 -16.98
C GLY A 65 -4.20 -18.50 -17.55
N ALA A 66 -4.35 -17.33 -16.92
CA ALA A 66 -3.64 -16.12 -17.34
C ALA A 66 -2.12 -16.28 -17.19
N SER A 67 -1.35 -15.77 -18.15
CA SER A 67 0.11 -15.85 -18.12
C SER A 67 0.75 -14.83 -17.14
N TYR A 68 2.00 -15.04 -16.74
CA TYR A 68 2.69 -14.08 -15.86
C TYR A 68 2.88 -12.71 -16.53
N LYS A 69 3.04 -12.66 -17.85
CA LYS A 69 3.04 -11.43 -18.65
C LYS A 69 1.70 -10.68 -18.55
N GLN A 70 0.57 -11.38 -18.54
CA GLN A 70 -0.73 -10.78 -18.29
C GLN A 70 -0.88 -10.29 -16.84
N GLN A 71 -0.32 -11.02 -15.88
CA GLN A 71 -0.24 -10.55 -14.48
C GLN A 71 0.60 -9.27 -14.36
N ALA A 72 1.72 -9.19 -15.10
CA ALA A 72 2.55 -8.00 -15.18
C ALA A 72 1.78 -6.81 -15.78
N GLU A 73 1.00 -7.03 -16.84
CA GLU A 73 0.11 -6.01 -17.39
C GLU A 73 -0.90 -5.52 -16.35
N PHE A 74 -1.59 -6.44 -15.66
CA PHE A 74 -2.55 -6.08 -14.63
C PHE A 74 -1.91 -5.34 -13.45
N SER A 75 -0.63 -5.61 -13.14
CA SER A 75 0.09 -4.92 -12.05
C SER A 75 0.17 -3.40 -12.23
N PHE A 76 0.04 -2.89 -13.46
CA PHE A 76 -0.06 -1.44 -13.72
C PHE A 76 -1.27 -0.80 -13.04
N ALA A 77 -2.32 -1.56 -12.72
CA ALA A 77 -3.47 -1.03 -12.00
C ALA A 77 -3.12 -0.53 -10.57
N TYR A 78 -1.98 -0.94 -9.99
CA TYR A 78 -1.49 -0.42 -8.70
C TYR A 78 -0.77 0.92 -8.81
N TRP A 79 -0.30 1.29 -10.00
CA TRP A 79 0.53 2.47 -10.21
C TRP A 79 -0.09 3.79 -9.77
N PRO A 80 -1.42 4.02 -9.80
CA PRO A 80 -1.98 5.27 -9.28
C PRO A 80 -1.51 5.61 -7.86
N PHE A 81 -1.37 4.64 -6.95
CA PHE A 81 -0.81 4.87 -5.61
C PHE A 81 0.70 5.22 -5.59
N SER A 82 1.42 4.87 -6.65
CA SER A 82 2.85 5.19 -6.88
C SER A 82 3.08 6.51 -7.62
N ILE A 83 2.05 7.10 -8.22
CA ILE A 83 2.16 8.38 -8.94
C ILE A 83 1.21 9.46 -8.41
N LYS A 84 0.44 9.18 -7.34
CA LYS A 84 -0.53 10.12 -6.72
C LYS A 84 0.02 11.50 -6.37
N LEU A 85 1.31 11.55 -6.07
CA LEU A 85 2.04 12.79 -5.85
C LEU A 85 1.90 13.80 -7.00
N LEU A 86 1.74 13.33 -8.24
CA LEU A 86 1.63 14.20 -9.42
C LEU A 86 0.38 15.08 -9.38
N TRP A 87 -0.71 14.64 -8.74
CA TRP A 87 -1.95 15.42 -8.62
C TRP A 87 -2.31 15.80 -7.18
N ALA A 88 -1.58 15.33 -6.17
CA ALA A 88 -1.80 15.71 -4.78
C ALA A 88 -1.81 17.24 -4.55
N PRO A 89 -0.87 18.05 -5.11
CA PRO A 89 -0.91 19.51 -5.00
C PRO A 89 -2.19 20.15 -5.57
N ILE A 90 -2.78 19.53 -6.60
CA ILE A 90 -4.02 20.01 -7.22
C ILE A 90 -5.20 19.77 -6.29
N VAL A 91 -5.25 18.58 -5.67
CA VAL A 91 -6.26 18.21 -4.67
C VAL A 91 -6.23 19.14 -3.46
N ASP A 92 -5.03 19.56 -3.04
CA ASP A 92 -4.87 20.45 -1.89
C ASP A 92 -5.24 21.91 -2.17
N SER A 93 -5.14 22.37 -3.41
CA SER A 93 -5.26 23.79 -3.78
C SER A 93 -6.58 24.18 -4.44
N LEU A 94 -7.22 23.27 -5.18
CA LEU A 94 -8.51 23.53 -5.83
C LEU A 94 -9.65 23.10 -4.92
N TYR A 95 -10.48 24.02 -4.43
CA TYR A 95 -11.65 23.67 -3.62
C TYR A 95 -12.75 24.72 -3.68
N VAL A 96 -13.97 24.28 -3.35
CA VAL A 96 -15.14 25.15 -3.24
C VAL A 96 -15.29 25.57 -1.78
N ARG A 97 -15.02 26.86 -1.50
CA ARG A 97 -15.10 27.43 -0.12
C ARG A 97 -16.42 27.09 0.58
N ARG A 98 -17.56 27.24 -0.10
CA ARG A 98 -18.90 26.94 0.48
C ARG A 98 -19.10 25.49 0.92
N PHE A 99 -18.37 24.54 0.34
CA PHE A 99 -18.53 23.12 0.59
C PHE A 99 -17.46 22.56 1.53
N GLY A 100 -16.38 23.33 1.76
CA GLY A 100 -15.20 22.94 2.53
C GLY A 100 -14.06 22.41 1.65
N ARG A 101 -12.81 22.61 2.10
CA ARG A 101 -11.61 22.24 1.35
C ARG A 101 -11.54 20.75 1.08
N ARG A 102 -11.70 19.92 2.11
CA ARG A 102 -11.51 18.47 2.02
C ARG A 102 -12.72 17.78 1.40
N LYS A 103 -13.93 18.23 1.71
CA LYS A 103 -15.15 17.72 1.11
C LYS A 103 -15.25 17.91 -0.40
N SER A 104 -14.70 19.02 -0.91
CA SER A 104 -14.69 19.34 -2.35
C SER A 104 -14.09 18.23 -3.21
N TRP A 105 -13.18 17.42 -2.66
CA TRP A 105 -12.60 16.27 -3.34
C TRP A 105 -13.15 14.94 -2.85
N LEU A 106 -13.31 14.77 -1.53
CA LEU A 106 -13.75 13.50 -0.97
C LEU A 106 -15.10 13.05 -1.54
N VAL A 107 -16.09 13.95 -1.55
CA VAL A 107 -17.47 13.61 -1.89
C VAL A 107 -17.61 13.25 -3.38
N PRO A 108 -17.15 14.05 -4.35
CA PRO A 108 -17.24 13.68 -5.76
C PRO A 108 -16.49 12.39 -6.08
N VAL A 109 -15.28 12.22 -5.53
CA VAL A 109 -14.45 11.05 -5.82
C VAL A 109 -15.06 9.77 -5.26
N GLN A 110 -15.61 9.78 -4.04
CA GLN A 110 -16.27 8.59 -3.50
C GLN A 110 -17.58 8.25 -4.23
N TYR A 111 -18.35 9.26 -4.71
CA TYR A 111 -19.49 8.99 -5.59
C TYR A 111 -19.06 8.40 -6.94
N LEU A 112 -18.00 8.93 -7.55
CA LEU A 112 -17.43 8.36 -8.77
C LEU A 112 -16.94 6.93 -8.54
N LEU A 113 -16.29 6.67 -7.40
CA LEU A 113 -15.80 5.34 -7.04
C LEU A 113 -16.95 4.35 -6.86
N GLY A 114 -18.00 4.72 -6.10
CA GLY A 114 -19.19 3.89 -5.91
C GLY A 114 -19.97 3.67 -7.21
N GLY A 115 -20.16 4.72 -8.01
CA GLY A 115 -20.80 4.63 -9.32
C GLY A 115 -20.00 3.76 -10.30
N PHE A 116 -18.67 3.88 -10.31
CA PHE A 116 -17.81 3.05 -11.13
C PHE A 116 -17.84 1.58 -10.69
N MET A 117 -17.83 1.29 -9.39
CA MET A 117 -18.04 -0.07 -8.87
C MET A 117 -19.38 -0.67 -9.32
N LEU A 118 -20.46 0.12 -9.35
CA LEU A 118 -21.76 -0.33 -9.87
C LEU A 118 -21.70 -0.62 -11.38
N LEU A 119 -21.03 0.23 -12.16
CA LEU A 119 -20.83 0.00 -13.59
C LEU A 119 -20.02 -1.27 -13.86
N LEU A 120 -18.95 -1.50 -13.09
CA LEU A 120 -18.16 -2.73 -13.15
C LEU A 120 -19.03 -3.94 -12.77
N SER A 121 -19.86 -3.84 -11.74
CA SER A 121 -20.72 -4.96 -11.30
C SER A 121 -21.60 -5.51 -12.42
N ALA A 122 -22.07 -4.65 -13.33
CA ALA A 122 -22.95 -5.06 -14.43
C ALA A 122 -22.21 -5.79 -15.58
N HIS A 123 -20.88 -5.63 -15.70
CA HIS A 123 -20.13 -6.06 -16.90
C HIS A 123 -18.88 -6.90 -16.60
N VAL A 124 -18.46 -7.01 -15.33
CA VAL A 124 -17.16 -7.61 -14.97
C VAL A 124 -17.04 -9.08 -15.37
N ASP A 125 -18.14 -9.85 -15.33
CA ASP A 125 -18.14 -11.26 -15.72
C ASP A 125 -17.80 -11.44 -17.21
N ARG A 126 -18.20 -10.48 -18.05
CA ARG A 126 -17.87 -10.48 -19.49
C ARG A 126 -16.40 -10.22 -19.73
N TRP A 127 -15.76 -9.40 -18.89
CA TRP A 127 -14.36 -8.99 -19.07
C TRP A 127 -13.36 -9.96 -18.45
N LEU A 128 -13.75 -10.66 -17.37
CA LEU A 128 -12.97 -11.73 -16.75
C LEU A 128 -13.01 -13.05 -17.52
N GLY A 129 -13.67 -13.12 -18.67
CA GLY A 129 -13.72 -14.31 -19.50
C GLY A 129 -14.82 -15.31 -19.13
N GLY A 130 -16.02 -14.84 -18.81
CA GLY A 130 -17.20 -15.71 -18.73
C GLY A 130 -17.50 -16.36 -20.09
N ASN A 131 -17.96 -17.63 -20.08
CA ASN A 131 -18.37 -18.42 -21.25
C ASN A 131 -17.25 -18.80 -22.24
N ASN A 132 -16.12 -19.34 -21.77
CA ASN A 132 -14.99 -19.82 -22.60
C ASN A 132 -14.31 -18.74 -23.46
N LEU A 133 -14.51 -17.46 -23.13
CA LEU A 133 -13.78 -16.33 -23.72
C LEU A 133 -12.55 -16.02 -22.87
N GLU A 134 -11.43 -15.71 -23.51
CA GLU A 134 -10.23 -15.30 -22.77
C GLU A 134 -10.44 -13.96 -22.05
N PRO A 135 -9.86 -13.78 -20.84
CA PRO A 135 -9.94 -12.52 -20.12
C PRO A 135 -9.28 -11.40 -20.92
N ASN A 136 -9.98 -10.27 -21.08
CA ASN A 136 -9.41 -9.06 -21.69
C ASN A 136 -8.61 -8.30 -20.63
N VAL A 137 -7.39 -8.77 -20.39
CA VAL A 137 -6.47 -8.22 -19.38
C VAL A 137 -6.14 -6.73 -19.62
N PRO A 138 -5.93 -6.24 -20.85
CA PRO A 138 -5.73 -4.80 -21.08
C PRO A 138 -6.91 -3.94 -20.62
N LEU A 139 -8.14 -4.36 -20.96
CA LEU A 139 -9.34 -3.63 -20.55
C LEU A 139 -9.52 -3.70 -19.03
N LEU A 140 -9.31 -4.87 -18.43
CA LEU A 140 -9.39 -5.04 -16.98
C LEU A 140 -8.37 -4.16 -16.25
N THR A 141 -7.15 -4.09 -16.78
CA THR A 141 -6.08 -3.22 -16.26
C THR A 141 -6.50 -1.75 -16.31
N LEU A 142 -7.04 -1.28 -17.45
CA LEU A 142 -7.52 0.10 -17.57
C LEU A 142 -8.65 0.42 -16.58
N LEU A 143 -9.61 -0.49 -16.44
CA LEU A 143 -10.75 -0.30 -15.54
C LEU A 143 -10.28 -0.24 -14.08
N PHE A 144 -9.44 -1.18 -13.65
CA PHE A 144 -8.89 -1.16 -12.29
C PHE A 144 -7.92 0.00 -12.08
N PHE A 145 -7.20 0.46 -13.11
CA PHE A 145 -6.39 1.68 -13.05
C PHE A 145 -7.27 2.89 -12.73
N VAL A 146 -8.41 3.05 -13.41
CA VAL A 146 -9.37 4.14 -13.13
C VAL A 146 -9.95 4.03 -11.72
N LEU A 147 -10.34 2.82 -11.29
CA LEU A 147 -10.83 2.56 -9.92
C LEU A 147 -9.77 2.98 -8.87
N ASN A 148 -8.52 2.58 -9.07
CA ASN A 148 -7.42 2.88 -8.14
C ASN A 148 -6.98 4.34 -8.21
N PHE A 149 -7.11 5.01 -9.36
CA PHE A 149 -6.90 6.45 -9.48
C PHE A 149 -7.89 7.24 -8.63
N LEU A 150 -9.17 6.84 -8.64
CA LEU A 150 -10.20 7.42 -7.76
C LEU A 150 -9.87 7.12 -6.29
N ALA A 151 -9.52 5.87 -5.95
CA ALA A 151 -9.15 5.51 -4.58
C ALA A 151 -7.90 6.25 -4.06
N ALA A 152 -6.89 6.45 -4.91
CA ALA A 152 -5.69 7.21 -4.57
C ALA A 152 -5.98 8.72 -4.39
N THR A 153 -6.96 9.26 -5.13
CA THR A 153 -7.42 10.64 -4.94
C THR A 153 -8.21 10.79 -3.63
N GLN A 154 -9.03 9.79 -3.28
CA GLN A 154 -9.68 9.72 -1.97
C GLN A 154 -8.65 9.69 -0.84
N ASP A 155 -7.60 8.87 -0.96
CA ASP A 155 -6.52 8.76 0.02
C ASP A 155 -5.86 10.11 0.32
N ILE A 156 -5.50 10.88 -0.72
CA ILE A 156 -4.97 12.25 -0.55
C ILE A 156 -5.96 13.13 0.23
N ALA A 157 -7.24 13.11 -0.13
CA ALA A 157 -8.25 13.93 0.52
C ALA A 157 -8.49 13.53 2.00
N VAL A 158 -8.52 12.23 2.31
CA VAL A 158 -8.72 11.71 3.67
C VAL A 158 -7.48 11.95 4.54
N ASP A 159 -6.28 11.71 4.03
CA ASP A 159 -5.01 11.98 4.73
C ASP A 159 -4.93 13.47 5.11
N GLY A 160 -5.23 14.37 4.16
CA GLY A 160 -5.28 15.81 4.41
C GLY A 160 -6.40 16.22 5.37
N TRP A 161 -7.50 15.47 5.43
CA TRP A 161 -8.60 15.72 6.37
C TRP A 161 -8.29 15.21 7.77
N ALA A 162 -7.53 14.13 7.91
CA ALA A 162 -7.16 13.57 9.21
C ALA A 162 -6.34 14.54 10.05
N LEU A 163 -5.46 15.32 9.42
CA LEU A 163 -4.64 16.34 10.07
C LEU A 163 -5.47 17.54 10.59
N THR A 164 -6.56 17.90 9.91
CA THR A 164 -7.43 19.01 10.33
C THR A 164 -8.59 18.56 11.22
N MET A 165 -8.97 17.29 11.18
CA MET A 165 -10.11 16.75 11.94
C MET A 165 -9.76 16.37 13.39
N LEU A 166 -8.48 16.10 13.69
CA LEU A 166 -8.01 15.68 15.02
C LEU A 166 -7.38 16.84 15.79
N LYS A 167 -7.49 16.84 17.11
CA LYS A 167 -6.74 17.77 17.98
C LYS A 167 -5.24 17.53 17.85
N ARG A 168 -4.42 18.58 18.03
CA ARG A 168 -2.94 18.49 17.97
C ARG A 168 -2.35 17.33 18.77
N CYS A 169 -2.78 17.13 20.02
CA CYS A 169 -2.31 16.02 20.88
C CYS A 169 -2.70 14.63 20.35
N ASN A 170 -3.67 14.55 19.44
CA ASN A 170 -4.19 13.32 18.86
C ASN A 170 -3.84 13.16 17.37
N VAL A 171 -3.12 14.09 16.74
CA VAL A 171 -2.74 13.98 15.31
C VAL A 171 -1.90 12.72 15.06
N GLY A 172 -1.15 12.25 16.05
CA GLY A 172 -0.44 10.95 15.99
C GLY A 172 -1.36 9.74 15.77
N TYR A 173 -2.66 9.83 16.10
CA TYR A 173 -3.63 8.77 15.79
C TYR A 173 -4.06 8.76 14.32
N ALA A 174 -3.80 9.81 13.53
CA ALA A 174 -4.14 9.83 12.11
C ALA A 174 -3.47 8.69 11.34
N SER A 175 -2.16 8.50 11.54
CA SER A 175 -1.38 7.43 10.91
C SER A 175 -1.84 6.03 11.36
N THR A 176 -2.26 5.92 12.63
CA THR A 176 -2.81 4.68 13.19
C THR A 176 -4.16 4.35 12.54
N CYS A 177 -5.06 5.34 12.39
CA CYS A 177 -6.34 5.17 11.71
C CYS A 177 -6.15 4.77 10.25
N ASN A 178 -5.19 5.39 9.57
CA ASN A 178 -4.83 5.07 8.19
C ASN A 178 -4.39 3.61 8.08
N SER A 179 -3.37 3.22 8.86
CA SER A 179 -2.80 1.87 8.80
C SER A 179 -3.82 0.79 9.18
N VAL A 180 -4.53 0.96 10.30
CA VAL A 180 -5.52 -0.03 10.78
C VAL A 180 -6.73 -0.10 9.85
N GLY A 181 -7.24 1.05 9.43
CA GLY A 181 -8.41 1.13 8.56
C GLY A 181 -8.14 0.52 7.19
N GLN A 182 -7.04 0.91 6.53
CA GLN A 182 -6.68 0.35 5.22
C GLN A 182 -6.41 -1.16 5.30
N THR A 183 -5.71 -1.65 6.34
CA THR A 183 -5.51 -3.10 6.54
C THR A 183 -6.83 -3.84 6.70
N ALA A 184 -7.78 -3.30 7.47
CA ALA A 184 -9.10 -3.92 7.65
C ALA A 184 -9.91 -3.92 6.34
N GLY A 185 -9.89 -2.82 5.58
CA GLY A 185 -10.49 -2.78 4.25
C GLY A 185 -9.83 -3.75 3.26
N TYR A 186 -8.50 -3.82 3.24
CA TYR A 186 -7.74 -4.76 2.42
C TYR A 186 -8.14 -6.20 2.72
N PHE A 187 -8.25 -6.56 4.00
CA PHE A 187 -8.69 -7.89 4.41
C PHE A 187 -10.09 -8.24 3.89
N LEU A 188 -11.04 -7.30 3.99
CA LEU A 188 -12.40 -7.48 3.48
C LEU A 188 -12.43 -7.59 1.95
N GLY A 189 -11.63 -6.76 1.26
CA GLY A 189 -11.52 -6.73 -0.21
C GLY A 189 -10.78 -7.91 -0.83
N TYR A 190 -9.87 -8.52 -0.07
CA TYR A 190 -9.01 -9.60 -0.54
C TYR A 190 -9.42 -10.96 0.04
N VAL A 191 -9.17 -11.17 1.33
CA VAL A 191 -9.26 -12.50 1.96
C VAL A 191 -10.70 -12.94 2.11
N VAL A 192 -11.54 -12.08 2.67
CA VAL A 192 -12.97 -12.39 2.86
C VAL A 192 -13.65 -12.58 1.50
N PHE A 193 -13.32 -11.73 0.53
CA PHE A 193 -13.83 -11.86 -0.83
C PHE A 193 -13.42 -13.19 -1.49
N ILE A 194 -12.12 -13.53 -1.53
CA ILE A 194 -11.65 -14.80 -2.14
C ILE A 194 -12.25 -16.02 -1.43
N ALA A 195 -12.36 -15.99 -0.11
CA ALA A 195 -12.98 -17.07 0.65
C ALA A 195 -14.46 -17.24 0.30
N LEU A 196 -15.23 -16.15 0.19
CA LEU A 196 -16.65 -16.20 -0.14
C LEU A 196 -16.95 -16.42 -1.63
N GLU A 197 -15.99 -16.15 -2.51
CA GLU A 197 -16.08 -16.44 -3.95
C GLU A 197 -15.72 -17.90 -4.28
N SER A 198 -14.87 -18.54 -3.47
CA SER A 198 -14.52 -19.94 -3.64
C SER A 198 -15.68 -20.87 -3.28
N LYS A 199 -16.18 -21.62 -4.27
CA LYS A 199 -17.20 -22.66 -4.05
C LYS A 199 -16.72 -23.73 -3.06
N ASP A 200 -15.45 -24.10 -3.13
CA ASP A 200 -14.87 -25.18 -2.33
C ASP A 200 -14.77 -24.73 -0.86
N PHE A 201 -14.37 -23.48 -0.63
CA PHE A 201 -14.40 -22.89 0.71
C PHE A 201 -15.82 -22.83 1.27
N CYS A 202 -16.77 -22.29 0.52
CA CYS A 202 -18.16 -22.17 0.95
C CYS A 202 -18.78 -23.54 1.27
N ASN A 203 -18.59 -24.55 0.41
CA ASN A 203 -19.14 -25.89 0.60
C ASN A 203 -18.49 -26.64 1.78
N THR A 204 -17.21 -26.37 2.07
CA THR A 204 -16.49 -27.00 3.17
C THR A 204 -16.80 -26.37 4.54
N TYR A 205 -16.90 -25.05 4.61
CA TYR A 205 -16.91 -24.32 5.88
C TYR A 205 -18.20 -23.57 6.20
N LEU A 206 -19.04 -23.22 5.20
CA LEU A 206 -20.17 -22.29 5.39
C LEU A 206 -21.54 -22.88 5.01
N ARG A 207 -21.62 -23.73 3.99
CA ARG A 207 -22.87 -24.30 3.49
C ARG A 207 -23.13 -25.68 4.07
N SER A 208 -24.41 -25.95 4.35
CA SER A 208 -24.89 -27.30 4.67
C SER A 208 -25.19 -28.13 3.41
N THR A 209 -25.53 -27.48 2.29
CA THR A 209 -25.81 -28.10 0.99
C THR A 209 -24.82 -27.59 -0.06
N PRO A 210 -24.04 -28.47 -0.73
CA PRO A 210 -23.07 -28.05 -1.74
C PRO A 210 -23.73 -27.36 -2.95
N GLU A 211 -23.13 -26.28 -3.43
CA GLU A 211 -23.49 -25.60 -4.69
C GLU A 211 -22.24 -25.34 -5.54
N ASP A 212 -22.44 -25.15 -6.85
CA ASP A 212 -21.34 -24.98 -7.81
C ASP A 212 -20.71 -23.57 -7.86
N VAL A 213 -21.30 -22.61 -7.14
CA VAL A 213 -20.86 -21.20 -7.12
C VAL A 213 -20.49 -20.77 -5.70
N GLY A 214 -19.58 -19.81 -5.55
CA GLY A 214 -19.35 -19.15 -4.25
C GLY A 214 -20.61 -18.46 -3.70
N MET A 215 -20.61 -18.16 -2.40
CA MET A 215 -21.70 -17.38 -1.78
C MET A 215 -21.78 -15.96 -2.37
N ILE A 216 -20.62 -15.36 -2.67
CA ILE A 216 -20.51 -14.02 -3.22
C ILE A 216 -19.74 -14.08 -4.54
N THR A 217 -20.35 -13.58 -5.61
CA THR A 217 -19.66 -13.38 -6.88
C THR A 217 -19.03 -11.99 -6.94
N LEU A 218 -18.02 -11.79 -7.78
CA LEU A 218 -17.39 -10.48 -7.99
C LEU A 218 -18.41 -9.37 -8.35
N PRO A 219 -19.38 -9.58 -9.27
CA PRO A 219 -20.47 -8.64 -9.50
C PRO A 219 -21.20 -8.23 -8.23
N ARG A 220 -21.63 -9.21 -7.41
CA ARG A 220 -22.39 -8.94 -6.19
C ARG A 220 -21.56 -8.18 -5.16
N PHE A 221 -20.27 -8.51 -5.06
CA PHE A 221 -19.33 -7.81 -4.19
C PHE A 221 -19.17 -6.34 -4.59
N LEU A 222 -18.93 -6.08 -5.88
CA LEU A 222 -18.82 -4.74 -6.44
C LEU A 222 -20.12 -3.93 -6.28
N TRP A 223 -21.27 -4.57 -6.48
CA TRP A 223 -22.56 -3.94 -6.30
C TRP A 223 -22.80 -3.50 -4.84
N PHE A 224 -22.54 -4.40 -3.88
CA PHE A 224 -22.71 -4.11 -2.46
C PHE A 224 -21.80 -2.97 -1.99
N TRP A 225 -20.52 -3.01 -2.36
CA TRP A 225 -19.59 -1.95 -1.99
C TRP A 225 -19.87 -0.65 -2.73
N GLY A 226 -20.28 -0.71 -4.01
CA GLY A 226 -20.69 0.47 -4.77
C GLY A 226 -21.83 1.24 -4.09
N ILE A 227 -22.87 0.54 -3.62
CA ILE A 227 -23.94 1.15 -2.82
C ILE A 227 -23.40 1.67 -1.48
N THR A 228 -22.57 0.88 -0.80
CA THR A 228 -21.99 1.27 0.50
C THR A 228 -21.20 2.57 0.38
N PHE A 229 -20.39 2.74 -0.67
CA PHE A 229 -19.68 3.99 -0.96
C PHE A 229 -20.65 5.15 -1.15
N ILE A 230 -21.69 4.99 -1.98
CA ILE A 230 -22.68 6.06 -2.23
C ILE A 230 -23.40 6.47 -0.93
N VAL A 231 -23.86 5.50 -0.14
CA VAL A 231 -24.56 5.74 1.12
C VAL A 231 -23.62 6.39 2.13
N ALA A 232 -22.44 5.83 2.35
CA ALA A 232 -21.41 6.39 3.24
C ALA A 232 -21.06 7.83 2.88
N THR A 233 -20.83 8.09 1.60
CA THR A 233 -20.50 9.42 1.09
C THR A 233 -21.63 10.40 1.37
N THR A 234 -22.88 10.00 1.13
CA THR A 234 -24.06 10.83 1.40
C THR A 234 -24.19 11.17 2.88
N LEU A 235 -23.97 10.19 3.76
CA LEU A 235 -23.98 10.40 5.22
C LEU A 235 -22.88 11.39 5.64
N VAL A 236 -21.66 11.23 5.13
CA VAL A 236 -20.54 12.15 5.42
C VAL A 236 -20.81 13.56 4.87
N ALA A 237 -21.34 13.65 3.65
CA ALA A 237 -21.66 14.93 3.01
C ALA A 237 -22.70 15.72 3.82
N ILE A 238 -23.73 15.06 4.35
CA ILE A 238 -24.83 15.68 5.10
C ILE A 238 -24.45 15.96 6.57
N PHE A 239 -23.95 14.95 7.29
CA PHE A 239 -23.85 15.01 8.75
C PHE A 239 -22.55 15.62 9.28
N LYS A 240 -21.44 15.51 8.54
CA LYS A 240 -20.15 16.05 8.98
C LYS A 240 -19.96 17.41 8.34
N ARG A 241 -20.17 18.54 9.03
CA ARG A 241 -19.82 19.86 8.45
C ARG A 241 -18.32 20.15 8.58
N GLU A 242 -17.75 20.80 7.57
CA GLU A 242 -16.44 21.45 7.62
C GLU A 242 -16.76 22.88 8.07
N ASN A 243 -16.50 23.21 9.35
CA ASN A 243 -16.88 24.49 9.93
C ASN A 243 -15.74 25.49 9.69
N ASP A 244 -15.80 26.26 8.60
CA ASP A 244 -14.83 27.33 8.28
C ASP A 244 -14.66 28.37 9.42
N VAL A 245 -15.58 28.45 10.39
CA VAL A 245 -15.60 29.48 11.46
C VAL A 245 -15.05 28.99 12.80
N GLU A 246 -15.17 27.70 13.15
CA GLU A 246 -14.41 27.13 14.28
C GLU A 246 -12.96 26.87 13.89
N ASP A 247 -12.70 26.73 12.60
CA ASP A 247 -11.37 26.75 12.03
C ASP A 247 -10.70 28.12 12.11
N ALA A 248 -11.36 29.25 12.42
CA ALA A 248 -10.65 30.52 12.62
C ALA A 248 -9.69 30.50 13.84
N HIS A 249 -10.02 29.74 14.89
CA HIS A 249 -9.10 29.48 16.01
C HIS A 249 -8.08 28.36 15.69
N THR A 250 -8.30 27.58 14.62
CA THR A 250 -7.42 26.50 14.13
C THR A 250 -6.47 27.02 13.02
N ASP A 251 -6.89 28.00 12.23
CA ASP A 251 -6.20 28.72 11.16
C ASP A 251 -5.15 29.65 11.76
N ALA A 252 -5.50 30.37 12.83
CA ALA A 252 -4.48 31.05 13.65
C ALA A 252 -3.48 30.06 14.27
N ARG A 253 -3.88 28.80 14.50
CA ARG A 253 -3.03 27.70 15.00
C ARG A 253 -2.18 27.03 13.91
N TYR A 254 -2.36 27.37 12.63
CA TYR A 254 -1.57 26.89 11.48
C TYR A 254 -1.21 28.03 10.51
N THR A 255 -1.06 29.27 11.00
CA THR A 255 -0.68 30.45 10.19
C THR A 255 0.71 30.36 9.52
N GLU A 256 1.37 29.20 9.59
CA GLU A 256 2.58 28.88 8.83
C GLU A 256 2.35 27.93 7.62
N GLU A 257 1.17 27.30 7.47
CA GLU A 257 0.76 26.79 6.15
C GLU A 257 0.34 28.01 5.33
N HIS A 258 1.28 28.59 4.56
CA HIS A 258 0.87 29.46 3.47
C HIS A 258 -0.17 28.67 2.63
N GLU A 259 -1.29 29.29 2.26
CA GLU A 259 -2.15 28.76 1.20
C GLU A 259 -1.30 28.75 -0.08
N LEU A 260 -0.49 27.70 -0.24
CA LEU A 260 0.48 27.58 -1.31
C LEU A 260 -0.32 27.49 -2.61
N ASN A 261 -0.04 28.41 -3.51
CA ASN A 261 -0.59 28.34 -4.85
C ASN A 261 -0.14 27.04 -5.51
N ILE A 262 -0.87 26.50 -6.50
CA ILE A 262 -0.50 25.25 -7.21
C ILE A 262 0.99 25.22 -7.56
N HIS A 263 1.47 26.33 -8.14
CA HIS A 263 2.87 26.50 -8.52
C HIS A 263 3.84 26.45 -7.33
N GLU A 264 3.46 27.03 -6.19
CA GLU A 264 4.28 27.04 -4.98
C GLU A 264 4.35 25.64 -4.35
N SER A 265 3.24 24.90 -4.35
CA SER A 265 3.20 23.50 -3.89
C SER A 265 4.10 22.59 -4.75
N TYR A 266 4.06 22.72 -6.09
CA TYR A 266 4.99 22.01 -6.96
C TYR A 266 6.44 22.45 -6.77
N LYS A 267 6.68 23.74 -6.51
CA LYS A 267 8.02 24.26 -6.24
C LYS A 267 8.60 23.68 -4.96
N VAL A 268 7.82 23.62 -3.88
CA VAL A 268 8.22 22.99 -2.61
C VAL A 268 8.59 21.53 -2.82
N LEU A 269 7.76 20.79 -3.56
CA LEU A 269 8.02 19.39 -3.89
C LEU A 269 9.31 19.22 -4.71
N TRP A 270 9.55 20.11 -5.66
CA TRP A 270 10.78 20.14 -6.44
C TRP A 270 12.01 20.45 -5.58
N ASP A 271 11.88 21.38 -4.63
CA ASP A 271 12.94 21.72 -3.68
C ASP A 271 13.23 20.56 -2.71
N MET A 272 12.23 19.76 -2.32
CA MET A 272 12.41 18.49 -1.59
C MET A 272 13.26 17.50 -2.39
N VAL A 273 12.89 17.23 -3.66
CA VAL A 273 13.59 16.29 -4.54
C VAL A 273 15.04 16.70 -4.80
N ARG A 274 15.36 17.99 -4.74
CA ARG A 274 16.72 18.51 -4.90
C ARG A 274 17.63 18.28 -3.68
N LYS A 275 17.08 17.97 -2.50
CA LYS A 275 17.89 17.71 -1.30
C LYS A 275 18.64 16.39 -1.44
N ARG A 276 19.96 16.42 -1.27
CA ARG A 276 20.81 15.23 -1.39
C ARG A 276 20.43 14.08 -0.43
N PRO A 277 20.07 14.31 0.85
CA PRO A 277 19.58 13.24 1.73
C PRO A 277 18.30 12.57 1.20
N VAL A 278 17.39 13.37 0.62
CA VAL A 278 16.14 12.90 0.03
C VAL A 278 16.39 12.06 -1.22
N GLN A 279 17.33 12.46 -2.08
CA GLN A 279 17.71 11.69 -3.26
C GLN A 279 18.32 10.33 -2.91
N ILE A 280 19.20 10.30 -1.91
CA ILE A 280 19.79 9.04 -1.43
C ILE A 280 18.69 8.15 -0.84
N LEU A 281 17.80 8.70 0.00
CA LEU A 281 16.67 7.97 0.55
C LEU A 281 15.75 7.43 -0.56
N ALA A 282 15.43 8.24 -1.57
CA ALA A 282 14.63 7.82 -2.71
C ALA A 282 15.28 6.65 -3.46
N GLY A 283 16.59 6.73 -3.72
CA GLY A 283 17.34 5.62 -4.33
C GLY A 283 17.26 4.33 -3.50
N ILE A 284 17.35 4.43 -2.18
CA ILE A 284 17.21 3.29 -1.25
C ILE A 284 15.80 2.69 -1.34
N LEU A 285 14.75 3.52 -1.23
CA LEU A 285 13.36 3.07 -1.26
C LEU A 285 12.98 2.44 -2.61
N LEU A 286 13.50 2.98 -3.72
CA LEU A 286 13.23 2.47 -5.05
C LEU A 286 13.94 1.15 -5.36
N THR A 287 15.02 0.80 -4.67
CA THR A 287 15.86 -0.36 -5.01
C THR A 287 15.77 -1.50 -4.01
N VAL A 288 15.49 -1.23 -2.72
CA VAL A 288 15.48 -2.26 -1.67
C VAL A 288 14.51 -3.42 -1.95
N LYS A 289 13.36 -3.13 -2.55
CA LYS A 289 12.29 -4.12 -2.79
C LYS A 289 12.60 -5.07 -3.94
N VAL A 290 13.55 -4.75 -4.82
CA VAL A 290 14.06 -5.68 -5.86
C VAL A 290 14.54 -6.98 -5.21
N THR A 291 15.17 -6.89 -4.04
CA THR A 291 15.60 -8.04 -3.21
C THR A 291 14.51 -9.07 -2.95
N PHE A 292 13.26 -8.62 -2.85
CA PHE A 292 12.12 -9.44 -2.43
C PHE A 292 11.08 -9.62 -3.54
N ALA A 293 11.29 -9.03 -4.72
CA ALA A 293 10.27 -8.92 -5.76
C ALA A 293 9.77 -10.29 -6.24
N ALA A 294 10.68 -11.24 -6.50
CA ALA A 294 10.30 -12.61 -6.88
C ALA A 294 9.45 -13.29 -5.80
N SER A 295 9.81 -13.10 -4.52
CA SER A 295 9.08 -13.70 -3.40
C SER A 295 7.72 -13.03 -3.13
N ASP A 296 7.66 -11.71 -3.26
CA ASP A 296 6.46 -10.91 -2.98
C ASP A 296 5.42 -11.04 -4.12
N ALA A 297 5.85 -11.09 -5.38
CA ALA A 297 4.96 -11.04 -6.54
C ALA A 297 4.66 -12.41 -7.18
N VAL A 298 5.60 -13.35 -7.15
CA VAL A 298 5.53 -14.58 -7.98
C VAL A 298 5.27 -15.84 -7.15
N THR A 299 5.80 -15.95 -5.94
CA THR A 299 5.71 -17.20 -5.14
C THR A 299 4.27 -17.68 -4.92
N SER A 300 3.33 -16.79 -4.60
CA SER A 300 1.93 -17.18 -4.37
C SER A 300 1.29 -17.75 -5.64
N LEU A 301 1.58 -17.18 -6.81
CA LEU A 301 1.12 -17.66 -8.10
C LEU A 301 1.73 -19.03 -8.44
N LYS A 302 3.01 -19.23 -8.13
CA LYS A 302 3.68 -20.53 -8.32
C LYS A 302 3.11 -21.64 -7.43
N LEU A 303 2.70 -21.30 -6.22
CA LEU A 303 1.99 -22.25 -5.35
C LEU A 303 0.63 -22.65 -5.95
N ILE A 304 -0.08 -21.72 -6.60
CA ILE A 304 -1.33 -22.02 -7.35
C ILE A 304 -1.02 -22.93 -8.53
N ASP A 305 0.01 -22.63 -9.34
CA ASP A 305 0.42 -23.48 -10.47
C ASP A 305 0.81 -24.90 -10.02
N ALA A 306 1.38 -25.04 -8.82
CA ALA A 306 1.73 -26.32 -8.23
C ALA A 306 0.53 -27.06 -7.61
N GLY A 307 -0.68 -26.50 -7.66
CA GLY A 307 -1.92 -27.14 -7.22
C GLY A 307 -2.41 -26.74 -5.82
N VAL A 308 -1.83 -25.72 -5.19
CA VAL A 308 -2.39 -25.18 -3.92
C VAL A 308 -3.66 -24.38 -4.22
N PRO A 309 -4.81 -24.69 -3.62
CA PRO A 309 -6.03 -23.91 -3.83
C PRO A 309 -5.88 -22.46 -3.37
N LYS A 310 -6.39 -21.51 -4.18
CA LYS A 310 -6.30 -20.06 -3.91
C LYS A 310 -6.90 -19.67 -2.56
N GLU A 311 -7.99 -20.28 -2.14
CA GLU A 311 -8.60 -19.99 -0.83
C GLU A 311 -7.66 -20.36 0.31
N LYS A 312 -6.90 -21.47 0.21
CA LYS A 312 -5.92 -21.85 1.24
C LYS A 312 -4.81 -20.80 1.35
N LEU A 313 -4.35 -20.25 0.22
CA LEU A 313 -3.38 -19.16 0.22
C LEU A 313 -3.95 -17.86 0.81
N ALA A 314 -5.21 -17.52 0.48
CA ALA A 314 -5.87 -16.36 1.07
C ALA A 314 -6.03 -16.50 2.59
N LEU A 315 -6.32 -17.70 3.09
CA LEU A 315 -6.42 -17.99 4.52
C LEU A 315 -5.09 -17.84 5.27
N LEU A 316 -3.92 -17.89 4.59
CA LEU A 316 -2.63 -17.57 5.21
C LEU A 316 -2.58 -16.14 5.76
N ALA A 317 -3.38 -15.22 5.21
CA ALA A 317 -3.43 -13.85 5.67
C ALA A 317 -4.25 -13.66 6.97
N ILE A 318 -5.15 -14.59 7.33
CA ILE A 318 -5.95 -14.51 8.57
C ILE A 318 -5.07 -14.39 9.82
N PRO A 319 -4.12 -15.32 10.09
CA PRO A 319 -3.26 -15.21 11.27
C PRO A 319 -2.30 -14.01 11.21
N VAL A 320 -2.04 -13.48 10.00
CA VAL A 320 -1.15 -12.34 9.79
C VAL A 320 -1.80 -11.02 10.17
N ILE A 321 -3.13 -10.90 10.16
CA ILE A 321 -3.79 -9.63 10.49
C ILE A 321 -3.68 -9.24 11.96
N PRO A 322 -3.94 -10.14 12.94
CA PRO A 322 -3.62 -9.84 14.33
C PRO A 322 -2.15 -9.46 14.51
N LEU A 323 -1.25 -10.14 13.79
CA LEU A 323 0.17 -9.82 13.79
C LEU A 323 0.41 -8.39 13.27
N GLN A 324 -0.23 -7.96 12.18
CA GLN A 324 -0.13 -6.59 11.64
C GLN A 324 -0.59 -5.51 12.62
N LEU A 325 -1.61 -5.80 13.43
CA LEU A 325 -2.14 -4.85 14.40
C LEU A 325 -1.30 -4.78 15.67
N ILE A 326 -0.75 -5.93 16.11
CA ILE A 326 0.01 -6.04 17.35
C ILE A 326 1.48 -5.64 17.15
N LEU A 327 2.08 -6.00 16.01
CA LEU A 327 3.50 -5.82 15.76
C LEU A 327 3.98 -4.36 15.84
N PRO A 328 3.26 -3.34 15.30
CA PRO A 328 3.65 -1.94 15.47
C PRO A 328 3.71 -1.51 16.94
N ILE A 329 2.87 -2.08 17.81
CA ILE A 329 2.88 -1.79 19.25
C ILE A 329 4.11 -2.41 19.92
N LEU A 330 4.46 -3.65 19.54
CA LEU A 330 5.62 -4.37 20.08
C LEU A 330 6.94 -3.76 19.62
N VAL A 331 7.04 -3.48 18.32
CA VAL A 331 8.24 -2.94 17.66
C VAL A 331 8.37 -1.43 17.89
N GLY A 332 7.27 -0.75 18.22
CA GLY A 332 7.21 0.69 18.51
C GLY A 332 8.25 1.17 19.52
N LYS A 333 8.50 0.40 20.58
CA LYS A 333 9.55 0.72 21.58
C LYS A 333 10.95 0.80 20.97
N TYR A 334 11.21 0.02 19.93
CA TYR A 334 12.50 -0.04 19.25
C TYR A 334 12.60 0.94 18.08
N THR A 335 11.47 1.32 17.46
CA THR A 335 11.42 2.27 16.34
C THR A 335 11.23 3.72 16.77
N ASN A 336 10.67 3.98 17.94
CA ASN A 336 10.50 5.34 18.47
C ASN A 336 11.81 5.94 19.02
N GLY A 337 12.90 5.17 19.02
CA GLY A 337 14.21 5.64 19.42
C GLY A 337 14.87 6.55 18.37
N PRO A 338 16.10 7.04 18.65
CA PRO A 338 16.82 7.91 17.72
C PRO A 338 17.20 7.21 16.39
N ARG A 339 17.13 5.87 16.34
CA ARG A 339 17.70 5.04 15.28
C ARG A 339 16.72 3.98 14.71
N PRO A 340 15.59 4.38 14.11
CA PRO A 340 14.58 3.45 13.59
C PRO A 340 15.08 2.51 12.48
N LEU A 341 15.93 2.98 11.57
CA LEU A 341 16.49 2.21 10.45
C LEU A 341 17.49 1.13 10.90
N ASP A 342 17.91 1.08 12.17
CA ASP A 342 18.66 -0.06 12.69
C ASP A 342 17.79 -1.33 12.72
N VAL A 343 16.48 -1.20 13.02
CA VAL A 343 15.50 -2.29 12.92
C VAL A 343 15.32 -2.69 11.45
N TYR A 344 15.22 -1.69 10.57
CA TYR A 344 15.11 -1.89 9.12
C TYR A 344 16.27 -2.73 8.57
N LEU A 345 17.52 -2.35 8.89
CA LEU A 345 18.72 -3.06 8.45
C LEU A 345 18.83 -4.48 9.02
N LYS A 346 18.44 -4.68 10.29
CA LYS A 346 18.46 -6.01 10.91
C LYS A 346 17.43 -6.95 10.32
N ALA A 347 16.27 -6.44 9.87
CA ALA A 347 15.19 -7.27 9.31
C ALA A 347 15.50 -7.81 7.90
N ILE A 348 16.25 -7.06 7.08
CA ILE A 348 16.59 -7.44 5.70
C ILE A 348 17.21 -8.85 5.57
N PRO A 349 18.30 -9.21 6.28
CA PRO A 349 18.92 -10.53 6.11
C PRO A 349 17.98 -11.69 6.46
N TYR A 350 17.17 -11.56 7.52
CA TYR A 350 16.19 -12.58 7.86
C TYR A 350 15.12 -12.71 6.78
N ARG A 351 14.68 -11.59 6.20
CA ARG A 351 13.72 -11.60 5.10
C ARG A 351 14.31 -12.22 3.82
N ILE A 352 15.60 -12.04 3.53
CA ILE A 352 16.29 -12.69 2.40
C ILE A 352 16.32 -14.20 2.58
N VAL A 353 16.66 -14.67 3.79
CA VAL A 353 16.65 -16.10 4.12
C VAL A 353 15.26 -16.69 3.96
N LEU A 354 14.23 -16.02 4.50
CA LEU A 354 12.85 -16.50 4.40
C LEU A 354 12.30 -16.45 2.97
N ALA A 355 12.70 -15.47 2.15
CA ALA A 355 12.40 -15.47 0.72
C ALA A 355 13.02 -16.68 0.01
N SER A 356 14.26 -17.03 0.35
CA SER A 356 14.94 -18.22 -0.18
C SER A 356 14.22 -19.51 0.24
N VAL A 357 13.80 -19.60 1.50
CA VAL A 357 12.99 -20.72 2.02
C VAL A 357 11.66 -20.81 1.27
N ALA A 358 10.99 -19.70 1.01
CA ALA A 358 9.74 -19.66 0.24
C ALA A 358 9.93 -20.19 -1.20
N SER A 359 11.04 -19.86 -1.86
CA SER A 359 11.38 -20.42 -3.17
C SER A 359 11.66 -21.93 -3.13
N ILE A 360 12.35 -22.42 -2.08
CA ILE A 360 12.56 -23.86 -1.89
C ILE A 360 11.24 -24.59 -1.64
N ILE A 361 10.35 -24.01 -0.83
CA ILE A 361 9.00 -24.55 -0.59
C ILE A 361 8.21 -24.62 -1.90
N ALA A 362 8.22 -23.55 -2.71
CA ALA A 362 7.58 -23.54 -4.03
C ALA A 362 8.10 -24.66 -4.94
N TYR A 363 9.42 -24.90 -4.94
CA TYR A 363 10.04 -26.01 -5.68
C TYR A 363 9.61 -27.39 -5.16
N ALA A 364 9.51 -27.56 -3.84
CA ALA A 364 9.13 -28.82 -3.22
C ALA A 364 7.62 -29.11 -3.36
N THR A 365 6.80 -28.08 -3.59
CA THR A 365 5.32 -28.16 -3.59
C THR A 365 4.76 -29.29 -4.47
N PRO A 366 5.19 -29.45 -5.74
CA PRO A 366 4.62 -30.48 -6.62
C PRO A 366 4.90 -31.92 -6.14
N TYR A 367 5.90 -32.12 -5.29
CA TYR A 367 6.24 -33.42 -4.72
C TYR A 367 5.51 -33.71 -3.40
N LEU A 368 4.95 -32.67 -2.77
CA LEU A 368 4.26 -32.73 -1.49
C LEU A 368 2.73 -32.77 -1.64
N ILE A 369 2.21 -32.30 -2.78
CA ILE A 369 0.79 -32.31 -3.12
C ILE A 369 0.52 -33.49 -4.07
N SER A 370 -0.47 -34.31 -3.75
CA SER A 370 -0.95 -35.39 -4.61
C SER A 370 -2.45 -35.21 -4.84
N GLY A 371 -2.88 -35.11 -6.10
CA GLY A 371 -4.30 -35.02 -6.45
C GLY A 371 -5.02 -33.73 -6.02
N GLY A 372 -4.29 -32.64 -5.73
CA GLY A 372 -4.87 -31.36 -5.32
C GLY A 372 -5.22 -31.26 -3.82
N GLU A 373 -5.02 -32.33 -3.05
CA GLU A 373 -5.16 -32.30 -1.60
C GLU A 373 -3.89 -31.76 -0.95
N VAL A 374 -4.02 -30.66 -0.21
CA VAL A 374 -2.91 -30.03 0.53
C VAL A 374 -2.83 -30.67 1.91
N PRO A 375 -1.76 -31.44 2.24
CA PRO A 375 -1.64 -32.06 3.55
C PRO A 375 -1.57 -31.02 4.68
N VAL A 376 -2.18 -31.33 5.83
CA VAL A 376 -2.23 -30.41 6.98
C VAL A 376 -0.82 -29.97 7.43
N TYR A 377 0.15 -30.89 7.45
CA TYR A 377 1.53 -30.56 7.84
C TYR A 377 2.17 -29.54 6.89
N TYR A 378 1.91 -29.68 5.59
CA TYR A 378 2.43 -28.78 4.56
C TYR A 378 1.77 -27.40 4.66
N TYR A 379 0.46 -27.38 4.91
CA TYR A 379 -0.27 -26.14 5.16
C TYR A 379 0.23 -25.40 6.41
N VAL A 380 0.51 -26.12 7.51
CA VAL A 380 1.11 -25.55 8.72
C VAL A 380 2.51 -24.99 8.43
N LEU A 381 3.32 -25.69 7.64
CA LEU A 381 4.63 -25.20 7.19
C LEU A 381 4.51 -23.88 6.41
N LEU A 382 3.54 -23.78 5.49
CA LEU A 382 3.27 -22.55 4.75
C LEU A 382 2.86 -21.40 5.68
N ILE A 383 1.97 -21.64 6.64
CA ILE A 383 1.55 -20.63 7.64
C ILE A 383 2.75 -20.13 8.44
N ILE A 384 3.59 -21.04 8.95
CA ILE A 384 4.75 -20.65 9.76
C ILE A 384 5.77 -19.86 8.93
N SER A 385 6.13 -20.38 7.75
CA SER A 385 7.08 -19.71 6.85
C SER A 385 6.59 -18.31 6.45
N TYR A 386 5.34 -18.21 6.00
CA TYR A 386 4.72 -16.94 5.61
C TYR A 386 4.56 -16.00 6.81
N GLY A 387 4.13 -16.50 7.97
CA GLY A 387 4.01 -15.71 9.20
C GLY A 387 5.35 -15.11 9.62
N CYS A 388 6.43 -15.92 9.63
CA CYS A 388 7.79 -15.43 9.90
C CYS A 388 8.21 -14.36 8.88
N TYR A 389 7.95 -14.58 7.59
CA TYR A 389 8.27 -13.61 6.54
C TYR A 389 7.56 -12.26 6.78
N GLN A 390 6.29 -12.31 7.17
CA GLN A 390 5.48 -11.14 7.45
C GLN A 390 5.97 -10.34 8.67
N VAL A 391 6.47 -10.99 9.73
CA VAL A 391 7.08 -10.29 10.88
C VAL A 391 8.18 -9.34 10.43
N PHE A 392 9.11 -9.80 9.57
CA PHE A 392 10.22 -8.98 9.12
C PHE A 392 9.78 -7.92 8.10
N LEU A 393 8.84 -8.26 7.21
CA LEU A 393 8.24 -7.31 6.27
C LEU A 393 7.60 -6.12 7.02
N TYR A 394 6.76 -6.39 8.02
CA TYR A 394 6.10 -5.34 8.79
C TYR A 394 7.06 -4.60 9.72
N SER A 395 8.08 -5.26 10.27
CA SER A 395 9.14 -4.58 11.03
C SER A 395 9.88 -3.56 10.17
N MET A 396 10.17 -3.89 8.90
CA MET A 396 10.73 -2.93 7.95
C MET A 396 9.76 -1.77 7.67
N PHE A 397 8.47 -2.06 7.46
CA PHE A 397 7.47 -1.03 7.20
C PHE A 397 7.35 -0.04 8.38
N VAL A 398 7.20 -0.53 9.60
CA VAL A 398 7.09 0.30 10.82
C VAL A 398 8.34 1.15 11.02
N ALA A 399 9.54 0.57 10.82
CA ALA A 399 10.80 1.31 10.90
C ALA A 399 10.90 2.43 9.85
N ALA A 400 10.47 2.17 8.61
CA ALA A 400 10.45 3.19 7.56
C ALA A 400 9.45 4.32 7.89
N MET A 401 8.24 4.00 8.33
CA MET A 401 7.23 4.99 8.72
C MET A 401 7.68 5.85 9.90
N ALA A 402 8.30 5.24 10.92
CA ALA A 402 8.88 5.97 12.04
C ALA A 402 10.00 6.92 11.60
N PHE A 403 10.85 6.49 10.66
CA PHE A 403 11.86 7.35 10.07
C PHE A 403 11.26 8.49 9.26
N PHE A 404 10.23 8.23 8.44
CA PHE A 404 9.54 9.23 7.63
C PHE A 404 8.90 10.32 8.49
N ALA A 405 8.20 9.92 9.55
CA ALA A 405 7.61 10.85 10.51
C ALA A 405 8.67 11.74 11.17
N LYS A 406 9.85 11.18 11.48
CA LYS A 406 10.95 11.92 12.11
C LYS A 406 11.62 12.94 11.17
N ILE A 407 11.74 12.65 9.88
CA ILE A 407 12.45 13.52 8.91
C ILE A 407 11.53 14.52 8.20
N SER A 408 10.21 14.35 8.30
CA SER A 408 9.25 15.21 7.60
C SER A 408 9.23 16.60 8.21
N ASP A 409 9.41 17.61 7.35
CA ASP A 409 9.36 19.03 7.74
C ASP A 409 7.95 19.37 8.26
N PRO A 410 7.79 19.85 9.51
CA PRO A 410 6.48 20.16 10.08
C PRO A 410 5.68 21.19 9.28
N ALA A 411 6.35 22.12 8.58
CA ALA A 411 5.67 23.15 7.79
C ALA A 411 4.98 22.60 6.54
N VAL A 412 5.43 21.44 6.05
CA VAL A 412 4.95 20.79 4.82
C VAL A 412 4.75 19.29 5.03
N GLY A 413 4.41 18.90 6.27
CA GLY A 413 4.44 17.50 6.73
C GLY A 413 3.52 16.58 5.94
N GLY A 414 2.33 17.06 5.56
CA GLY A 414 1.39 16.29 4.73
C GLY A 414 1.93 15.98 3.34
N THR A 415 2.48 16.97 2.64
CA THR A 415 3.11 16.79 1.32
C THR A 415 4.36 15.92 1.41
N TYR A 416 5.18 16.10 2.45
CA TYR A 416 6.41 15.33 2.65
C TYR A 416 6.10 13.84 2.91
N MET A 417 5.15 13.54 3.78
CA MET A 417 4.72 12.16 4.06
C MET A 417 4.11 11.50 2.81
N THR A 418 3.27 12.24 2.08
CA THR A 418 2.71 11.77 0.81
C THR A 418 3.81 11.42 -0.19
N PHE A 419 4.82 12.30 -0.34
CA PHE A 419 5.98 12.08 -1.19
C PHE A 419 6.74 10.80 -0.84
N LEU A 420 7.09 10.60 0.43
CA LEU A 420 7.83 9.42 0.87
C LEU A 420 7.01 8.13 0.72
N ASN A 421 5.72 8.16 1.01
CA ASN A 421 4.81 7.04 0.81
C ASN A 421 4.69 6.69 -0.68
N THR A 422 4.57 7.69 -1.55
CA THR A 422 4.56 7.49 -3.01
C THR A 422 5.86 6.85 -3.51
N LEU A 423 7.02 7.30 -3.03
CA LEU A 423 8.30 6.66 -3.36
C LEU A 423 8.40 5.21 -2.87
N CYS A 424 7.91 4.93 -1.67
CA CYS A 424 7.87 3.58 -1.11
C CYS A 424 6.95 2.65 -1.94
N ASN A 425 5.78 3.14 -2.34
CA ASN A 425 4.84 2.41 -3.21
C ASN A 425 5.45 2.16 -4.60
N LEU A 426 6.07 3.19 -5.20
CA LEU A 426 6.75 3.04 -6.48
C LEU A 426 7.86 1.99 -6.39
N GLY A 427 8.68 2.05 -5.34
CA GLY A 427 9.74 1.08 -5.07
C GLY A 427 9.24 -0.36 -4.93
N GLY A 428 8.01 -0.58 -4.48
CA GLY A 428 7.39 -1.91 -4.46
C GLY A 428 6.77 -2.34 -5.79
N ASN A 429 6.11 -1.42 -6.50
CA ASN A 429 5.32 -1.75 -7.69
C ASN A 429 6.20 -2.00 -8.93
N TRP A 430 7.22 -1.17 -9.19
CA TRP A 430 8.02 -1.34 -10.41
C TRP A 430 8.82 -2.66 -10.44
N PRO A 431 9.45 -3.15 -9.34
CA PRO A 431 10.14 -4.44 -9.38
C PRO A 431 9.16 -5.58 -9.59
N ASN A 432 7.98 -5.52 -8.97
CA ASN A 432 6.94 -6.54 -9.10
C ASN A 432 6.46 -6.68 -10.55
N THR A 433 6.21 -5.55 -11.24
CA THR A 433 5.88 -5.56 -12.67
C THR A 433 6.98 -6.19 -13.50
N VAL A 434 8.25 -5.85 -13.23
CA VAL A 434 9.40 -6.36 -14.00
C VAL A 434 9.61 -7.85 -13.78
N VAL A 435 9.57 -8.35 -12.53
CA VAL A 435 9.75 -9.79 -12.26
C VAL A 435 8.61 -10.62 -12.84
N LEU A 436 7.35 -10.18 -12.71
CA LEU A 436 6.22 -10.88 -13.33
C LEU A 436 6.39 -11.00 -14.85
N TRP A 437 6.88 -9.96 -15.50
CA TRP A 437 7.16 -9.99 -16.94
C TRP A 437 8.35 -10.90 -17.28
N LEU A 438 9.43 -10.84 -16.49
CA LEU A 438 10.64 -11.64 -16.69
C LEU A 438 10.38 -13.13 -16.53
N VAL A 439 9.42 -13.55 -15.68
CA VAL A 439 9.15 -14.98 -15.42
C VAL A 439 8.80 -15.68 -16.73
N ASP A 440 7.90 -15.11 -17.52
CA ASP A 440 7.51 -15.68 -18.82
C ASP A 440 8.66 -15.59 -19.83
N VAL A 441 9.46 -14.52 -19.82
CA VAL A 441 10.60 -14.33 -20.75
C VAL A 441 11.73 -15.32 -20.48
N LEU A 442 11.97 -15.65 -19.22
CA LEU A 442 13.05 -16.55 -18.79
C LEU A 442 12.61 -18.01 -18.73
N THR A 443 11.30 -18.30 -18.79
CA THR A 443 10.78 -19.67 -18.73
C THR A 443 10.87 -20.33 -20.10
N VAL A 444 11.55 -21.48 -20.15
CA VAL A 444 11.70 -22.29 -21.36
C VAL A 444 10.76 -23.50 -21.29
N LYS A 445 9.90 -23.62 -22.29
CA LYS A 445 8.96 -24.73 -22.47
C LYS A 445 9.39 -25.58 -23.68
N GLN A 446 8.92 -26.83 -23.70
CA GLN A 446 9.08 -27.71 -24.86
C GLN A 446 7.90 -28.66 -24.94
N CYS A 447 7.46 -28.95 -26.15
CA CYS A 447 6.43 -29.95 -26.38
C CYS A 447 6.97 -31.37 -26.16
N THR A 448 6.19 -32.23 -25.47
CA THR A 448 6.60 -33.62 -25.20
C THR A 448 6.73 -34.50 -26.43
N THR A 449 5.95 -34.22 -27.48
CA THR A 449 5.89 -35.02 -28.72
C THR A 449 6.71 -34.41 -29.86
N GLN A 450 7.03 -33.11 -29.78
CA GLN A 450 7.75 -32.37 -30.81
C GLN A 450 8.89 -31.56 -30.16
N SER A 451 10.12 -32.07 -30.22
CA SER A 451 11.27 -31.41 -29.61
C SER A 451 11.61 -30.06 -30.22
N GLU A 452 11.22 -29.81 -31.46
CA GLU A 452 11.46 -28.51 -32.14
C GLU A 452 10.42 -27.44 -31.77
N ASN A 453 9.33 -27.81 -31.09
CA ASN A 453 8.26 -26.88 -30.72
C ASN A 453 8.51 -26.32 -29.30
N PRO A 454 8.86 -25.02 -29.15
CA PRO A 454 9.19 -24.41 -27.86
C PRO A 454 7.95 -23.98 -27.05
N CYS A 455 6.73 -24.14 -27.56
CA CYS A 455 5.49 -23.78 -26.86
C CYS A 455 5.44 -22.33 -26.34
N GLU A 456 6.07 -21.38 -27.04
CA GLU A 456 6.12 -19.97 -26.63
C GLU A 456 4.80 -19.27 -26.90
N ASN A 457 4.26 -19.47 -28.10
CA ASN A 457 3.05 -18.80 -28.55
C ASN A 457 1.83 -19.72 -28.54
N LYS A 458 0.62 -19.13 -28.58
CA LYS A 458 -0.64 -19.90 -28.57
C LYS A 458 -0.75 -20.88 -29.75
N GLU A 459 -0.24 -20.51 -30.92
CA GLU A 459 -0.22 -21.38 -32.10
C GLU A 459 0.65 -22.62 -31.86
N GLU A 460 1.83 -22.45 -31.28
CA GLU A 460 2.75 -23.52 -30.93
C GLU A 460 2.20 -24.44 -29.83
N GLN A 461 1.56 -23.85 -28.82
CA GLN A 461 0.86 -24.59 -27.78
C GLN A 461 -0.29 -25.42 -28.36
N GLN A 462 -1.10 -24.82 -29.25
CA GLN A 462 -2.18 -25.51 -29.93
C GLN A 462 -1.65 -26.61 -30.84
N ALA A 463 -0.54 -26.40 -31.56
CA ALA A 463 0.11 -27.41 -32.38
C ALA A 463 0.61 -28.60 -31.53
N CYS A 464 1.18 -28.32 -30.35
CA CYS A 464 1.60 -29.37 -29.41
C CYS A 464 0.40 -30.20 -28.93
N ILE A 465 -0.67 -29.54 -28.48
CA ILE A 465 -1.91 -30.20 -28.04
C ILE A 465 -2.54 -31.02 -29.17
N THR A 466 -2.55 -30.50 -30.40
CA THR A 466 -3.08 -31.20 -31.59
C THR A 466 -2.29 -32.47 -31.89
N SER A 467 -0.99 -32.48 -31.59
CA SER A 467 -0.13 -33.67 -31.71
C SER A 467 -0.21 -34.63 -30.52
N ALA A 468 -1.25 -34.53 -29.68
CA ALA A 468 -1.39 -35.27 -28.42
C ALA A 468 -0.20 -35.07 -27.45
N GLY A 469 0.51 -33.95 -27.60
CA GLY A 469 1.58 -33.52 -26.70
C GLY A 469 1.08 -32.58 -25.61
N SER A 470 1.93 -32.37 -24.61
CA SER A 470 1.73 -31.34 -23.58
C SER A 470 2.95 -30.43 -23.53
N CYS A 471 2.74 -29.14 -23.31
CA CYS A 471 3.82 -28.19 -23.15
C CYS A 471 4.37 -28.28 -21.73
N LYS A 472 5.59 -28.83 -21.59
CA LYS A 472 6.25 -29.00 -20.30
C LYS A 472 7.29 -27.91 -20.10
N ILE A 473 7.33 -27.35 -18.89
CA ILE A 473 8.39 -26.42 -18.48
C ILE A 473 9.66 -27.23 -18.21
N ILE A 474 10.75 -26.88 -18.90
CA ILE A 474 12.08 -27.48 -18.69
C ILE A 474 12.89 -26.62 -17.74
N PHE A 475 12.81 -25.31 -17.95
CA PHE A 475 13.48 -24.32 -17.13
C PHE A 475 12.48 -23.26 -16.71
N ASP A 476 12.29 -23.11 -15.41
CA ASP A 476 11.34 -22.15 -14.85
C ASP A 476 12.10 -20.89 -14.43
N GLY A 477 11.79 -19.78 -15.10
CA GLY A 477 12.44 -18.49 -14.90
C GLY A 477 12.33 -17.96 -13.47
N TYR A 478 11.29 -18.35 -12.73
CA TYR A 478 11.09 -17.94 -11.34
C TYR A 478 12.25 -18.33 -10.42
N TYR A 479 12.82 -19.53 -10.55
CA TYR A 479 13.91 -19.95 -9.67
C TYR A 479 15.21 -19.21 -9.97
N LEU A 480 15.45 -18.89 -11.24
CA LEU A 480 16.57 -18.04 -11.64
C LEU A 480 16.41 -16.63 -11.07
N GLU A 481 15.23 -16.03 -11.22
CA GLU A 481 14.93 -14.71 -10.66
C GLU A 481 15.05 -14.67 -9.15
N ALA A 482 14.53 -15.68 -8.45
CA ALA A 482 14.64 -15.78 -7.00
C ALA A 482 16.12 -15.80 -6.57
N ALA A 483 16.97 -16.57 -7.25
CA ALA A 483 18.40 -16.60 -6.99
C ALA A 483 19.06 -15.23 -7.27
N VAL A 484 18.72 -14.58 -8.39
CA VAL A 484 19.23 -13.24 -8.73
C VAL A 484 18.81 -12.20 -7.68
N CYS A 485 17.55 -12.22 -7.23
CA CYS A 485 17.04 -11.33 -6.19
C CYS A 485 17.77 -11.50 -4.86
N VAL A 486 18.09 -12.74 -4.47
CA VAL A 486 18.87 -13.04 -3.26
C VAL A 486 20.30 -12.50 -3.37
N VAL A 487 21.00 -12.78 -4.47
CA VAL A 487 22.36 -12.28 -4.71
C VAL A 487 22.37 -10.76 -4.73
N TYR A 488 21.44 -10.16 -5.46
CA TYR A 488 21.24 -8.71 -5.49
C TYR A 488 21.03 -8.17 -4.07
N GLY A 489 20.15 -8.78 -3.28
CA GLY A 489 19.85 -8.35 -1.91
C GLY A 489 21.05 -8.35 -0.98
N ILE A 490 21.89 -9.37 -1.07
CA ILE A 490 23.13 -9.48 -0.27
C ILE A 490 24.08 -8.34 -0.65
N ILE A 491 24.33 -8.15 -1.96
CA ILE A 491 25.20 -7.07 -2.45
C ILE A 491 24.63 -5.70 -2.07
N TRP A 492 23.33 -5.51 -2.28
CA TRP A 492 22.60 -4.28 -1.95
C TRP A 492 22.75 -3.95 -0.47
N LEU A 493 22.55 -4.92 0.43
CA LEU A 493 22.69 -4.72 1.87
C LEU A 493 24.10 -4.28 2.24
N LEU A 494 25.13 -4.90 1.67
CA LEU A 494 26.53 -4.56 1.94
C LEU A 494 26.88 -3.14 1.46
N VAL A 495 26.40 -2.75 0.28
CA VAL A 495 26.70 -1.44 -0.33
C VAL A 495 25.90 -0.31 0.32
N VAL A 496 24.62 -0.53 0.59
CA VAL A 496 23.66 0.50 1.00
C VAL A 496 23.63 0.72 2.51
N ARG A 497 24.07 -0.26 3.32
CA ARG A 497 24.12 -0.14 4.79
C ARG A 497 24.81 1.14 5.26
N LYS A 498 25.94 1.53 4.66
CA LYS A 498 26.66 2.77 5.01
C LYS A 498 25.82 4.03 4.80
N TRP A 499 25.01 4.05 3.73
CA TRP A 499 24.15 5.19 3.39
C TRP A 499 22.95 5.27 4.32
N ILE A 500 22.33 4.15 4.66
CA ILE A 500 21.24 4.10 5.64
C ILE A 500 21.71 4.63 7.01
N VAL A 501 22.88 4.16 7.47
CA VAL A 501 23.47 4.64 8.74
C VAL A 501 23.81 6.13 8.65
N HIS A 502 24.35 6.59 7.53
CA HIS A 502 24.63 8.01 7.31
C HIS A 502 23.37 8.87 7.39
N LEU A 503 22.31 8.51 6.64
CA LEU A 503 21.05 9.25 6.61
C LEU A 503 20.39 9.34 7.98
N GLN A 504 20.40 8.25 8.74
CA GLN A 504 19.80 8.20 10.07
C GLN A 504 20.50 9.13 11.08
N ASN A 505 21.80 9.34 10.93
CA ASN A 505 22.59 10.18 11.83
C ASN A 505 22.57 11.66 11.42
N LEU A 506 21.96 12.03 10.29
CA LEU A 506 21.84 13.43 9.89
C LEU A 506 20.90 14.19 10.85
N PRO A 507 21.22 15.46 11.17
CA PRO A 507 20.31 16.30 11.94
C PRO A 507 19.03 16.57 11.14
N THR A 508 17.91 16.79 11.82
CA THR A 508 16.60 17.10 11.19
C THR A 508 16.68 18.32 10.26
N SER A 509 17.58 19.27 10.55
CA SER A 509 17.83 20.44 9.70
C SER A 509 18.34 20.12 8.29
N ALA A 510 18.96 18.95 8.08
CA ALA A 510 19.36 18.52 6.75
C ALA A 510 18.16 18.19 5.84
N TRP A 511 17.01 17.88 6.44
CA TRP A 511 15.77 17.47 5.76
C TRP A 511 14.77 18.62 5.57
N MET A 512 14.89 19.70 6.36
CA MET A 512 14.01 20.87 6.27
C MET A 512 14.11 21.56 4.90
N VAL A 513 12.96 21.84 4.30
CA VAL A 513 12.81 22.54 3.02
C VAL A 513 12.40 23.98 3.23
N VAL A 514 11.48 24.21 4.17
CA VAL A 514 11.09 25.55 4.59
C VAL A 514 12.07 25.99 5.68
N LYS A 515 12.72 27.14 5.50
CA LYS A 515 13.53 27.72 6.58
C LYS A 515 12.55 28.28 7.61
N PRO A 516 12.69 27.94 8.91
CA PRO A 516 11.91 28.62 9.95
C PRO A 516 12.13 30.12 9.78
N SER A 517 11.04 30.87 9.74
CA SER A 517 11.09 32.32 9.56
C SER A 517 11.96 32.88 10.68
N ALA A 518 13.20 33.23 10.37
CA ALA A 518 13.98 34.10 11.25
C ALA A 518 13.13 35.36 11.36
N ALA A 519 12.53 35.57 12.53
CA ALA A 519 11.68 36.70 12.83
C ALA A 519 12.29 37.93 12.15
N LYS A 520 11.60 38.42 11.12
CA LYS A 520 11.98 39.68 10.46
C LYS A 520 11.82 40.76 11.51
N HIS A 521 12.86 41.00 12.29
CA HIS A 521 13.08 42.29 12.94
C HIS A 521 13.34 43.30 11.82
N LYS A 522 12.28 43.67 11.10
CA LYS A 522 12.23 44.96 10.41
C LYS A 522 11.93 45.99 11.49
N LEU A 523 12.98 46.42 12.18
CA LEU A 523 13.01 47.77 12.74
C LEU A 523 12.95 48.73 11.56
N ARG A 524 11.79 49.34 11.36
CA ARG A 524 11.67 50.64 10.69
C ARG A 524 11.00 51.60 11.67
#